data_AF-A0A7X8MLW5-F1
#
_entry.id   AF-A0A7X8MLW5-F1
#
_cell.length_a   1.000
_cell.length_b   1.000
_cell.length_c   1.000
_cell.angle_alpha   90.00
_cell.angle_beta   90.00
_cell.angle_gamma   90.00
#
_symmetry.space_group_name_H-M   'P 1'
#
loop_
_entity.id
_entity.type
_entity.pdbx_description
1 polymer ?
#
loop_
_entity_poly.entity_id
_entity_poly.type
_entity_poly.pdbx_seq_one_letter_code
_entity_poly.pdbx_strand_id
1 'polypeptide(L)'
;MSAGKYLLVSLLMILLVVQPAGACPELMPVEPVTEEQYPVFAALLQSLAVYESFLSERDQIDDLLFPVHGHSVEQAQSYLQQGFTCSFSNNLLLYLTRWNKDYGRLQLIPGEGFPIWAAADFNDLYYRVLDDGAVIFQRDYRECYRSGDCYHFQITVGEYTNGWLIQSLTLMECPYTY
;
A
#
# COMPACT_ATOMS: atom_id res chain seq x y z
N MET A 1 36.19 0.26 53.69
CA MET A 1 35.33 1.24 53.00
C MET A 1 35.41 0.99 51.49
N SER A 2 34.51 0.20 50.90
CA SER A 2 34.35 0.13 49.43
C SER A 2 33.05 -0.58 49.03
N ALA A 3 31.90 -0.11 49.55
CA ALA A 3 30.58 -0.64 49.16
C ALA A 3 29.68 0.41 48.46
N GLY A 4 30.17 1.64 48.28
CA GLY A 4 29.35 2.76 47.83
C GLY A 4 29.46 3.14 46.34
N LYS A 5 30.27 2.44 45.54
CA LYS A 5 30.51 2.83 44.13
C LYS A 5 29.81 1.96 43.08
N TYR A 6 29.33 0.78 43.44
CA TYR A 6 28.68 -0.13 42.49
C TYR A 6 27.16 0.05 42.41
N LEU A 7 26.54 0.66 43.42
CA LEU A 7 25.08 0.87 43.46
C LEU A 7 24.58 1.95 42.48
N LEU A 8 25.42 2.91 42.10
CA LEU A 8 25.04 4.00 41.19
C LEU A 8 25.13 3.60 39.71
N VAL A 9 26.01 2.65 39.36
CA VAL A 9 26.15 2.18 37.98
C VAL A 9 25.02 1.23 37.59
N SER A 10 24.50 0.45 38.55
CA SER A 10 23.39 -0.46 38.31
C SER A 10 22.05 0.23 38.13
N LEU A 11 21.84 1.43 38.70
CA LEU A 11 20.59 2.18 38.51
C LEU A 11 20.53 2.89 37.15
N LEU A 12 21.68 3.27 36.58
CA LEU A 12 21.74 3.97 35.29
C LEU A 12 21.49 3.03 34.09
N MET A 13 21.84 1.74 34.22
CA MET A 13 21.63 0.73 33.16
C MET A 13 20.18 0.25 33.03
N ILE A 14 19.35 0.44 34.06
CA ILE A 14 17.93 0.05 34.01
C ILE A 14 17.07 1.10 33.28
N LEU A 15 17.53 2.35 33.21
CA LEU A 15 16.83 3.44 32.51
C LEU A 15 17.04 3.46 30.99
N LEU A 16 17.94 2.61 30.45
CA LEU A 16 18.27 2.57 29.02
C LEU A 16 17.50 1.50 28.22
N VAL A 17 16.64 0.70 28.88
CA VAL A 17 15.90 -0.39 28.22
C VAL A 17 14.42 -0.05 27.97
N VAL A 18 13.95 1.11 28.44
CA VAL A 18 12.69 1.66 27.92
C VAL A 18 13.02 2.32 26.59
N GLN A 19 13.25 1.49 25.56
CA GLN A 19 13.09 1.98 24.21
C GLN A 19 11.69 2.59 24.13
N PRO A 20 11.51 3.79 23.53
CA PRO A 20 10.16 4.24 23.25
C PRO A 20 9.53 3.10 22.47
N ALA A 21 8.45 2.52 22.99
CA ALA A 21 7.56 1.71 22.18
C ALA A 21 7.33 2.57 20.95
N GLY A 22 7.89 2.14 19.81
CA GLY A 22 7.75 2.90 18.59
C GLY A 22 6.25 2.99 18.38
N ALA A 23 5.65 4.14 18.61
CA ALA A 23 4.29 4.33 18.20
C ALA A 23 4.30 4.07 16.69
N CYS A 24 3.28 3.36 16.17
CA CYS A 24 2.97 3.50 14.74
C CYS A 24 3.05 5.00 14.44
N PRO A 25 3.71 5.43 13.34
CA PRO A 25 3.85 6.84 13.01
C PRO A 25 2.52 7.52 13.28
N GLU A 26 2.53 8.50 14.18
CA GLU A 26 1.32 9.09 14.76
C GLU A 26 0.34 9.34 13.62
N LEU A 27 -0.71 8.51 13.59
CA LEU A 27 -1.73 8.58 12.57
C LEU A 27 -2.34 9.95 12.74
N MET A 28 -1.97 10.89 11.85
CA MET A 28 -2.62 12.21 11.83
C MET A 28 -4.12 11.98 11.93
N PRO A 29 -4.87 12.81 12.67
CA PRO A 29 -6.26 12.54 13.03
C PRO A 29 -7.04 12.04 11.81
N VAL A 30 -7.59 10.84 11.94
CA VAL A 30 -8.38 10.17 10.91
C VAL A 30 -9.78 9.94 11.43
N GLU A 31 -10.73 9.98 10.51
CA GLU A 31 -12.15 9.77 10.80
C GLU A 31 -12.59 8.43 10.22
N PRO A 32 -13.51 7.70 10.85
CA PRO A 32 -14.17 6.57 10.19
C PRO A 32 -14.82 7.04 8.90
N VAL A 33 -14.76 6.25 7.83
CA VAL A 33 -15.48 6.63 6.60
C VAL A 33 -16.98 6.68 6.83
N THR A 34 -17.64 7.57 6.10
CA THR A 34 -19.10 7.69 6.08
C THR A 34 -19.61 7.69 4.65
N GLU A 35 -20.92 7.61 4.44
CA GLU A 35 -21.56 7.67 3.11
C GLU A 35 -21.13 8.89 2.27
N GLU A 36 -20.66 9.98 2.90
CA GLU A 36 -20.11 11.13 2.19
C GLU A 36 -18.85 10.78 1.37
N GLN A 37 -18.03 9.85 1.85
CA GLN A 37 -16.81 9.41 1.17
C GLN A 37 -17.07 8.30 0.15
N TYR A 38 -18.29 7.73 0.11
CA TYR A 38 -18.62 6.62 -0.77
C TYR A 38 -18.34 6.89 -2.26
N PRO A 39 -18.61 8.09 -2.83
CA PRO A 39 -18.27 8.36 -4.23
C PRO A 39 -16.78 8.24 -4.55
N VAL A 40 -15.91 8.73 -3.66
CA VAL A 40 -14.44 8.64 -3.82
C VAL A 40 -13.99 7.19 -3.62
N PHE A 41 -14.56 6.50 -2.65
CA PHE A 41 -14.29 5.08 -2.41
C PHE A 41 -14.74 4.20 -3.59
N ALA A 42 -15.89 4.48 -4.21
CA ALA A 42 -16.34 3.76 -5.39
C ALA A 42 -15.38 3.94 -6.58
N ALA A 43 -14.82 5.15 -6.75
CA ALA A 43 -13.80 5.38 -7.77
C ALA A 43 -12.47 4.68 -7.43
N LEU A 44 -12.08 4.65 -6.15
CA LEU A 44 -10.94 3.84 -5.69
C LEU A 44 -11.11 2.36 -6.06
N LEU A 45 -12.29 1.77 -5.84
CA LEU A 45 -12.57 0.38 -6.21
C LEU A 45 -12.46 0.16 -7.73
N GLN A 46 -12.90 1.11 -8.55
CA GLN A 46 -12.70 1.05 -10.00
C GLN A 46 -11.22 1.07 -10.37
N SER A 47 -10.42 1.91 -9.72
CA SER A 47 -8.97 1.94 -9.92
C SER A 47 -8.30 0.63 -9.52
N LEU A 48 -8.72 0.02 -8.40
CA LEU A 48 -8.22 -1.29 -7.98
C LEU A 48 -8.61 -2.41 -8.95
N ALA A 49 -9.81 -2.36 -9.53
CA ALA A 49 -10.24 -3.31 -10.56
C ALA A 49 -9.36 -3.24 -11.82
N VAL A 50 -8.85 -2.06 -12.20
CA VAL A 50 -7.88 -1.92 -13.30
C VAL A 50 -6.60 -2.70 -12.99
N TYR A 51 -6.09 -2.63 -11.76
CA TYR A 51 -4.92 -3.40 -11.33
C TYR A 51 -5.19 -4.90 -11.33
N GLU A 52 -6.31 -5.34 -10.75
CA GLU A 52 -6.70 -6.75 -10.74
C GLU A 52 -6.81 -7.31 -12.16
N SER A 53 -7.46 -6.56 -13.06
CA SER A 53 -7.62 -6.93 -14.45
C SER A 53 -6.27 -7.02 -15.18
N PHE A 54 -5.35 -6.07 -14.94
CA PHE A 54 -4.01 -6.11 -15.51
C PHE A 54 -3.24 -7.38 -15.13
N LEU A 55 -3.41 -7.87 -13.90
CA LEU A 55 -2.76 -9.08 -13.42
C LEU A 55 -3.49 -10.37 -13.81
N SER A 56 -4.82 -10.33 -13.85
CA SER A 56 -5.67 -11.51 -14.07
C SER A 56 -5.89 -11.83 -15.54
N GLU A 57 -6.05 -10.83 -16.40
CA GLU A 57 -6.20 -10.98 -17.83
C GLU A 57 -4.83 -11.18 -18.48
N ARG A 58 -4.44 -12.44 -18.62
CA ARG A 58 -3.10 -12.81 -19.08
C ARG A 58 -3.09 -14.06 -19.92
N ASP A 59 -2.13 -14.10 -20.83
CA ASP A 59 -1.72 -15.32 -21.50
C ASP A 59 -0.72 -16.06 -20.61
N GLN A 60 -0.73 -17.40 -20.72
CA GLN A 60 0.25 -18.26 -20.07
C GLN A 60 0.97 -19.11 -21.13
N ILE A 61 2.30 -19.08 -21.10
CA ILE A 61 3.17 -19.93 -21.91
C ILE A 61 4.16 -20.58 -20.95
N ASP A 62 4.03 -21.89 -20.76
CA ASP A 62 4.70 -22.63 -19.67
C ASP A 62 4.42 -21.97 -18.31
N ASP A 63 5.46 -21.60 -17.57
CA ASP A 63 5.37 -20.90 -16.29
C ASP A 63 5.42 -19.36 -16.42
N LEU A 64 5.44 -18.84 -17.66
CA LEU A 64 5.52 -17.41 -17.93
C LEU A 64 4.13 -16.82 -18.12
N LEU A 65 3.91 -15.68 -17.47
CA LEU A 65 2.65 -14.95 -17.47
C LEU A 65 2.80 -13.62 -18.21
N PHE A 66 1.93 -13.36 -19.18
CA PHE A 66 1.98 -12.16 -20.01
C PHE A 66 0.64 -11.42 -19.97
N PRO A 67 0.57 -10.20 -19.43
CA PRO A 67 -0.67 -9.41 -19.42
C PRO A 67 -1.18 -9.19 -20.84
N VAL A 68 -2.49 -9.30 -21.08
CA VAL A 68 -3.09 -9.01 -22.40
C VAL A 68 -2.85 -7.56 -22.83
N HIS A 69 -2.71 -6.65 -21.86
CA HIS A 69 -2.37 -5.24 -22.08
C HIS A 69 -0.85 -4.97 -22.10
N GLY A 70 -0.03 -6.03 -22.09
CA GLY A 70 1.42 -5.97 -21.97
C GLY A 70 2.18 -6.08 -23.29
N HIS A 71 1.57 -5.89 -24.46
CA HIS A 71 2.29 -6.02 -25.73
C HIS A 71 3.35 -4.93 -25.95
N SER A 72 3.20 -3.78 -25.29
CA SER A 72 4.23 -2.76 -25.20
C SER A 72 4.18 -2.05 -23.86
N VAL A 73 5.23 -1.29 -23.53
CA VAL A 73 5.25 -0.46 -22.31
C VAL A 73 4.16 0.60 -22.39
N GLU A 74 3.99 1.22 -23.55
CA GLU A 74 3.00 2.28 -23.80
C GLU A 74 1.58 1.75 -23.65
N GLN A 75 1.28 0.55 -24.17
CA GLN A 75 -0.04 -0.07 -24.01
C GLN A 75 -0.34 -0.35 -22.54
N ALA A 76 0.60 -0.94 -21.81
CA ALA A 76 0.42 -1.29 -20.42
C ALA A 76 0.26 -0.05 -19.54
N GLN A 77 1.03 1.00 -19.86
CA GLN A 77 0.96 2.28 -19.16
C GLN A 77 -0.38 2.97 -19.43
N SER A 78 -0.81 3.02 -20.69
CA SER A 78 -2.13 3.56 -21.06
C SER A 78 -3.26 2.81 -20.38
N TYR A 79 -3.13 1.49 -20.22
CA TYR A 79 -4.14 0.69 -19.55
C TYR A 79 -4.24 1.03 -18.05
N LEU A 80 -3.11 1.01 -17.33
CA LEU A 80 -3.07 1.31 -15.91
C LEU A 80 -3.47 2.77 -15.61
N GLN A 81 -3.21 3.71 -16.51
CA GLN A 81 -3.60 5.11 -16.34
C GLN A 81 -5.13 5.36 -16.28
N GLN A 82 -5.95 4.34 -16.53
CA GLN A 82 -7.39 4.40 -16.27
C GLN A 82 -7.73 4.44 -14.78
N GLY A 83 -6.86 3.91 -13.91
CA GLY A 83 -7.07 3.89 -12.45
C GLY A 83 -5.98 4.61 -11.65
N PHE A 84 -4.82 4.84 -12.25
CA PHE A 84 -3.61 5.31 -11.57
C PHE A 84 -3.07 6.57 -12.22
N THR A 85 -2.42 7.43 -11.44
CA THR A 85 -1.67 8.56 -12.02
C THR A 85 -0.55 8.08 -12.96
N CYS A 86 -0.11 8.94 -13.88
CA CYS A 86 1.01 8.64 -14.77
C CYS A 86 2.28 8.24 -14.00
N SER A 87 2.61 8.96 -12.92
CA SER A 87 3.76 8.63 -12.07
C SER A 87 3.61 7.26 -11.42
N PHE A 88 2.46 6.98 -10.82
CA PHE A 88 2.25 5.74 -10.08
C PHE A 88 2.10 4.51 -10.99
N SER A 89 1.43 4.64 -12.14
CA SER A 89 1.36 3.58 -13.16
C SER A 89 2.75 3.16 -13.66
N ASN A 90 3.69 4.10 -13.82
CA ASN A 90 5.08 3.76 -14.17
C ASN A 90 5.75 2.93 -13.08
N ASN A 91 5.61 3.32 -11.82
CA ASN A 91 6.17 2.57 -10.69
C ASN A 91 5.55 1.16 -10.59
N LEU A 92 4.24 1.05 -10.80
CA LEU A 92 3.55 -0.23 -10.86
C LEU A 92 4.09 -1.11 -11.98
N LEU A 93 4.27 -0.60 -13.21
CA LEU A 93 4.82 -1.40 -14.30
C LEU A 93 6.22 -1.93 -13.99
N LEU A 94 7.09 -1.08 -13.42
CA LEU A 94 8.44 -1.47 -13.04
C LEU A 94 8.44 -2.55 -11.94
N TYR A 95 7.48 -2.49 -11.03
CA TYR A 95 7.33 -3.47 -9.95
C TYR A 95 6.76 -4.80 -10.45
N LEU A 96 5.74 -4.75 -11.32
CA LEU A 96 4.95 -5.91 -11.72
C LEU A 96 5.54 -6.64 -12.93
N THR A 97 6.33 -5.97 -13.75
CA THR A 97 6.70 -6.48 -15.08
C THR A 97 8.18 -6.37 -15.39
N ARG A 98 8.62 -7.24 -16.31
CA ARG A 98 9.90 -7.14 -16.98
C ARG A 98 9.71 -7.33 -18.48
N TRP A 99 10.54 -6.70 -19.28
CA TRP A 99 10.54 -6.94 -20.73
C TRP A 99 11.08 -8.33 -21.05
N ASN A 100 10.29 -9.16 -21.73
CA ASN A 100 10.74 -10.44 -22.23
C ASN A 100 11.11 -10.31 -23.72
N LYS A 101 12.39 -10.48 -24.03
CA LYS A 101 12.92 -10.29 -25.39
C LYS A 101 12.50 -11.39 -26.35
N ASP A 102 12.30 -12.60 -25.87
CA ASP A 102 11.98 -13.76 -26.70
C ASP A 102 10.55 -13.66 -27.25
N TYR A 103 9.64 -13.13 -26.43
CA TYR A 103 8.24 -12.91 -26.81
C TYR A 103 7.92 -11.47 -27.22
N GLY A 104 8.88 -10.55 -27.10
CA GLY A 104 8.72 -9.15 -27.48
C GLY A 104 7.58 -8.42 -26.76
N ARG A 105 7.34 -8.75 -25.49
CA ARG A 105 6.26 -8.17 -24.67
C ARG A 105 6.59 -8.19 -23.18
N LEU A 106 5.81 -7.48 -22.38
CA LEU A 106 5.92 -7.47 -20.92
C LEU A 106 5.49 -8.80 -20.34
N GLN A 107 6.30 -9.32 -19.43
CA GLN A 107 6.05 -10.50 -18.62
C GLN A 107 5.84 -10.08 -17.17
N LEU A 108 4.85 -10.67 -16.48
CA LEU A 108 4.69 -10.52 -15.05
C LEU A 108 5.89 -11.13 -14.30
N ILE A 109 6.35 -10.42 -13.28
CA ILE A 109 7.31 -10.92 -12.30
C ILE A 109 6.51 -11.67 -11.22
N PRO A 110 6.80 -12.96 -10.96
CA PRO A 110 6.19 -13.66 -9.84
C PRO A 110 6.54 -12.97 -8.53
N GLY A 111 5.52 -12.63 -7.73
CA GLY A 111 5.68 -11.92 -6.47
C GLY A 111 4.35 -11.74 -5.77
N GLU A 112 4.41 -11.17 -4.56
CA GLU A 112 3.22 -10.77 -3.82
C GLU A 112 2.64 -9.48 -4.43
N GLY A 113 1.31 -9.40 -4.48
CA GLY A 113 0.62 -8.14 -4.77
C GLY A 113 0.49 -7.29 -3.52
N PHE A 114 -0.17 -6.15 -3.65
CA PHE A 114 -0.60 -5.36 -2.49
C PHE A 114 -2.05 -5.71 -2.09
N PRO A 115 -2.44 -5.46 -0.83
CA PRO A 115 -3.82 -5.68 -0.38
C PRO A 115 -4.83 -4.95 -1.25
N ILE A 116 -5.92 -5.63 -1.59
CA ILE A 116 -7.00 -5.08 -2.41
C ILE A 116 -8.24 -5.00 -1.53
N TRP A 117 -8.85 -3.81 -1.48
CA TRP A 117 -10.11 -3.60 -0.79
C TRP A 117 -11.29 -3.88 -1.72
N ALA A 118 -12.35 -4.42 -1.15
CA ALA A 118 -13.65 -4.60 -1.77
C ALA A 118 -14.69 -3.69 -1.12
N ALA A 119 -15.89 -3.64 -1.70
CA ALA A 119 -16.99 -2.84 -1.15
C ALA A 119 -17.33 -3.21 0.31
N ALA A 120 -17.12 -4.47 0.71
CA ALA A 120 -17.35 -4.94 2.07
C ALA A 120 -16.41 -4.32 3.10
N ASP A 121 -15.23 -3.85 2.68
CA ASP A 121 -14.23 -3.27 3.58
C ASP A 121 -14.57 -1.84 4.00
N PHE A 122 -15.52 -1.19 3.33
CA PHE A 122 -15.81 0.23 3.51
C PHE A 122 -15.91 0.62 4.99
N ASN A 123 -16.76 -0.06 5.76
CA ASN A 123 -16.98 0.29 7.17
C ASN A 123 -15.78 0.03 8.10
N ASP A 124 -14.75 -0.68 7.62
CA ASP A 124 -13.52 -0.94 8.36
C ASP A 124 -12.41 0.08 8.03
N LEU A 125 -12.69 1.06 7.15
CA LEU A 125 -11.73 2.07 6.73
C LEU A 125 -11.85 3.35 7.55
N TYR A 126 -10.71 4.02 7.65
CA TYR A 126 -10.61 5.40 8.08
C TYR A 126 -10.16 6.26 6.91
N TYR A 127 -10.47 7.55 6.97
CA TYR A 127 -10.04 8.51 5.97
C TYR A 127 -9.56 9.82 6.57
N ARG A 128 -8.90 10.59 5.70
CA ARG A 128 -8.66 12.02 5.88
C ARG A 128 -8.58 12.71 4.53
N VAL A 129 -8.92 14.00 4.50
CA VAL A 129 -8.76 14.85 3.32
C VAL A 129 -7.50 15.72 3.51
N LEU A 130 -6.70 15.81 2.46
CA LEU A 130 -5.49 16.64 2.41
C LEU A 130 -5.83 18.07 1.95
N ASP A 131 -4.90 19.00 2.15
CA ASP A 131 -5.07 20.42 1.80
C ASP A 131 -5.35 20.65 0.30
N ASP A 132 -4.89 19.74 -0.57
CA ASP A 132 -5.10 19.77 -2.01
C ASP A 132 -6.40 19.07 -2.46
N GLY A 133 -7.21 18.59 -1.51
CA GLY A 133 -8.45 17.87 -1.76
C GLY A 133 -8.28 16.37 -2.01
N ALA A 134 -7.05 15.84 -2.05
CA ALA A 134 -6.84 14.40 -2.12
C ALA A 134 -7.34 13.70 -0.85
N VAL A 135 -7.78 12.45 -1.00
CA VAL A 135 -8.31 11.65 0.10
C VAL A 135 -7.38 10.47 0.35
N ILE A 136 -7.00 10.28 1.62
CA ILE A 136 -6.29 9.09 2.06
C ILE A 136 -7.29 8.17 2.72
N PHE A 137 -7.41 6.96 2.20
CA PHE A 137 -8.08 5.84 2.87
C PHE A 137 -7.03 4.96 3.54
N GLN A 138 -7.36 4.40 4.70
CA GLN A 138 -6.43 3.59 5.46
C GLN A 138 -7.08 2.53 6.33
N ARG A 139 -6.33 1.47 6.62
CA ARG A 139 -6.71 0.38 7.52
C ARG A 139 -5.47 -0.25 8.16
N ASP A 140 -5.64 -0.70 9.39
CA ASP A 140 -4.67 -1.56 10.07
C ASP A 140 -5.01 -3.03 9.84
N TYR A 141 -4.00 -3.80 9.43
CA TYR A 141 -4.03 -5.25 9.31
C TYR A 141 -3.24 -5.85 10.46
N ARG A 142 -3.81 -6.84 11.15
CA ARG A 142 -3.20 -7.48 12.33
C ARG A 142 -3.17 -8.98 12.16
N GLU A 143 -2.17 -9.62 12.76
CA GLU A 143 -2.01 -11.09 12.77
C GLU A 143 -2.00 -11.71 11.34
N CYS A 144 -1.39 -11.02 10.36
CA CYS A 144 -1.46 -11.38 8.95
C CYS A 144 -0.38 -12.38 8.51
N TYR A 145 0.85 -12.25 9.02
CA TYR A 145 1.96 -13.13 8.70
C TYR A 145 2.50 -13.87 9.94
N ARG A 146 2.44 -13.23 11.11
CA ARG A 146 2.84 -13.80 12.40
C ARG A 146 2.01 -13.21 13.53
N SER A 147 1.93 -13.95 14.64
CA SER A 147 1.21 -13.43 15.78
C SER A 147 1.89 -12.17 16.36
N GLY A 148 1.07 -11.17 16.66
CA GLY A 148 1.50 -9.85 17.14
C GLY A 148 1.93 -8.87 16.04
N ASP A 149 1.91 -9.25 14.76
CA ASP A 149 2.22 -8.28 13.70
C ASP A 149 1.07 -7.29 13.47
N CYS A 150 1.44 -6.12 12.97
CA CYS A 150 0.52 -5.07 12.59
C CYS A 150 1.10 -4.33 11.38
N TYR A 151 0.27 -4.09 10.37
CA TYR A 151 0.63 -3.36 9.17
C TYR A 151 -0.38 -2.24 8.93
N HIS A 152 0.14 -1.04 8.75
CA HIS A 152 -0.65 0.13 8.39
C HIS A 152 -0.66 0.28 6.87
N PHE A 153 -1.84 0.16 6.27
CA PHE A 153 -2.04 0.25 4.83
C PHE A 153 -2.79 1.53 4.46
N GLN A 154 -2.26 2.29 3.50
CA GLN A 154 -2.83 3.54 3.02
C GLN A 154 -2.89 3.57 1.49
N ILE A 155 -3.96 4.14 0.96
CA ILE A 155 -4.08 4.52 -0.44
C ILE A 155 -4.47 5.99 -0.53
N THR A 156 -3.71 6.75 -1.30
CA THR A 156 -4.02 8.17 -1.58
C THR A 156 -4.68 8.27 -2.95
N VAL A 157 -5.83 8.94 -3.01
CA VAL A 157 -6.61 9.16 -4.22
C VAL A 157 -6.79 10.65 -4.44
N GLY A 158 -6.48 11.15 -5.62
CA GLY A 158 -6.65 12.56 -5.97
C GLY A 158 -7.65 12.76 -7.11
N GLU A 159 -8.28 13.93 -7.16
CA GLU A 159 -9.18 14.32 -8.24
C GLU A 159 -8.40 14.88 -9.43
N TYR A 160 -8.65 14.34 -10.62
CA TYR A 160 -8.06 14.77 -11.89
C TYR A 160 -9.15 14.98 -12.94
N THR A 161 -8.78 15.49 -14.12
CA THR A 161 -9.72 15.72 -15.24
C THR A 161 -10.49 14.47 -15.67
N ASN A 162 -9.92 13.28 -15.44
CA ASN A 162 -10.51 12.00 -15.81
C ASN A 162 -11.20 11.29 -14.62
N GLY A 163 -11.39 11.99 -13.51
CA GLY A 163 -11.96 11.44 -12.27
C GLY A 163 -10.89 11.23 -11.19
N TRP A 164 -11.28 10.46 -10.17
CA TRP A 164 -10.42 10.13 -9.04
C TRP A 164 -9.43 9.03 -9.42
N LEU A 165 -8.14 9.26 -9.18
CA LEU A 165 -7.06 8.33 -9.52
C LEU A 165 -6.18 8.04 -8.31
N ILE A 166 -5.69 6.80 -8.21
CA ILE A 166 -4.74 6.42 -7.17
C ILE A 166 -3.38 7.06 -7.47
N GLN A 167 -2.87 7.79 -6.49
CA GLN A 167 -1.59 8.52 -6.54
C GLN A 167 -0.46 7.74 -5.90
N SER A 168 -0.74 7.02 -4.82
CA SER A 168 0.25 6.30 -4.04
C SER A 168 -0.39 5.23 -3.18
N LEU A 169 0.43 4.26 -2.79
CA LEU A 169 0.11 3.20 -1.86
C LEU A 169 1.28 3.02 -0.90
N THR A 170 0.96 2.88 0.38
CA THR A 170 1.95 2.69 1.43
C THR A 170 1.52 1.52 2.32
N LEU A 171 2.45 0.59 2.57
CA LEU A 171 2.30 -0.48 3.56
C LEU A 171 3.48 -0.39 4.51
N MET A 172 3.22 -0.18 5.80
CA MET A 172 4.26 -0.03 6.83
C MET A 172 4.01 -1.03 7.95
N GLU A 173 5.02 -1.81 8.34
CA GLU A 173 4.95 -2.59 9.58
C GLU A 173 4.95 -1.61 10.77
N CYS A 174 3.92 -1.71 11.60
CA CYS A 174 3.83 -0.97 12.85
C CYS A 174 4.80 -1.58 13.87
N PRO A 175 5.50 -0.77 14.67
CA PRO A 175 6.38 -1.31 15.69
C PRO A 175 5.56 -2.06 16.75
N TYR A 176 6.11 -3.18 17.25
CA TYR A 176 5.49 -4.00 18.30
C TYR A 176 5.18 -3.13 19.53
N THR A 177 3.91 -3.04 19.89
CA THR A 177 3.50 -2.57 21.22
C THR A 177 3.50 -3.78 22.15
N TYR A 178 4.66 -4.06 22.75
CA TYR A 178 4.76 -4.98 23.90
C TYR A 178 4.27 -4.32 25.17
#